data_AF-A0A3D1AKJ0-F1
#
_entry.id   AF-A0A3D1AKJ0-F1
#
_cell.length_a   1.000
_cell.length_b   1.000
_cell.length_c   1.000
_cell.angle_alpha   90.00
_cell.angle_beta   90.00
_cell.angle_gamma   90.00
#
_symmetry.space_group_name_H-M   'P 1'
#
loop_
_entity.id
_entity.type
_entity.pdbx_description
1 polymer ?
#
loop_
_entity_poly.entity_id
_entity_poly.type
_entity_poly.pdbx_seq_one_letter_code
_entity_poly.pdbx_strand_id
1 'polypeptide(L)'
;MAAENPERLEYILPYSGSGKKRITPQAQVFSLEDLSQEETEAVVESSLAASPDLEGLIRLYLDRGRNNVTVKAMYLLRDTLKVIGAPSCNLPPADFGFFFVNPEKPLSGGTGHTIRVCQKMNVPVFTQNDWGNMLWRMN
;
A
#
# COMPACT_ATOMS: atom_id res chain seq x y z
N MET A 1 26.54 13.34 -2.85
CA MET A 1 25.32 12.68 -3.38
C MET A 1 25.38 11.24 -2.89
N ALA A 2 24.42 10.80 -2.07
CA ALA A 2 24.36 9.39 -1.70
C ALA A 2 24.10 8.59 -2.99
N ALA A 3 24.90 7.54 -3.24
CA ALA A 3 24.65 6.65 -4.38
C ALA A 3 23.34 5.92 -4.12
N GLU A 4 22.37 6.06 -5.02
CA GLU A 4 21.14 5.27 -5.01
C GLU A 4 21.52 3.79 -5.14
N ASN A 5 21.15 2.97 -4.15
CA ASN A 5 21.26 1.51 -4.27
C ASN A 5 19.88 0.97 -4.70
N PRO A 6 19.66 0.74 -6.00
CA PRO A 6 18.35 0.36 -6.54
C PRO A 6 17.86 -1.00 -6.03
N GLU A 7 18.75 -1.87 -5.56
CA GLU A 7 18.38 -3.18 -4.99
C GLU A 7 17.62 -3.05 -3.66
N ARG A 8 17.66 -1.87 -3.03
CA ARG A 8 16.90 -1.55 -1.81
C ARG A 8 15.49 -0.99 -2.11
N LEU A 9 15.15 -0.81 -3.38
CA LEU A 9 13.83 -0.31 -3.78
C LEU A 9 12.89 -1.49 -4.03
N GLU A 10 11.70 -1.39 -3.47
CA GLU A 10 10.62 -2.36 -3.64
C GLU A 10 9.42 -1.65 -4.28
N TYR A 11 8.94 -2.21 -5.39
CA TYR A 11 7.74 -1.74 -6.09
C TYR A 11 6.61 -2.74 -5.91
N ILE A 12 5.56 -2.32 -5.21
CA ILE A 12 4.35 -3.13 -5.06
C ILE A 12 3.29 -2.59 -6.02
N LEU A 13 2.92 -3.44 -6.99
CA LEU A 13 2.06 -3.12 -8.13
C LEU A 13 0.65 -3.71 -7.96
N PRO A 14 -0.38 -3.08 -8.54
CA PRO A 14 -1.72 -3.67 -8.51
C PRO A 14 -1.83 -4.94 -9.39
N TYR A 15 -1.03 -5.05 -10.44
CA TYR A 15 -0.98 -6.19 -11.36
C TYR A 15 0.34 -6.22 -12.12
N SER A 16 0.68 -7.38 -12.69
CA SER A 16 1.92 -7.57 -13.46
C SER A 16 2.02 -6.58 -14.63
N GLY A 17 3.11 -5.83 -14.65
CA GLY A 17 3.40 -4.88 -15.74
C GLY A 17 2.71 -3.53 -15.67
N SER A 18 2.04 -3.20 -14.55
CA SER A 18 1.67 -1.82 -14.26
C SER A 18 2.90 -0.93 -14.14
N GLY A 19 2.91 0.23 -14.81
CA GLY A 19 3.92 1.27 -14.58
C GLY A 19 5.37 0.95 -15.01
N LYS A 20 5.61 -0.07 -15.86
CA LYS A 20 6.97 -0.56 -16.25
C LYS A 20 8.01 0.53 -16.53
N LYS A 21 7.63 1.63 -17.20
CA LYS A 21 8.55 2.72 -17.55
C LYS A 21 9.12 3.50 -16.35
N ARG A 22 8.50 3.37 -15.17
CA ARG A 22 8.86 4.10 -13.94
C ARG A 22 9.62 3.23 -12.94
N ILE A 23 9.77 1.95 -13.23
CA ILE A 23 10.45 1.00 -12.34
C ILE A 23 11.94 1.16 -12.57
N THR A 24 12.67 1.49 -11.51
CA THR A 24 14.13 1.55 -11.55
C THR A 24 14.67 0.15 -11.88
N PRO A 25 15.59 0.00 -12.84
CA PRO A 25 16.25 -1.26 -13.08
C PRO A 25 16.84 -1.82 -11.77
N GLN A 26 16.91 -3.15 -11.65
CA GLN A 26 17.39 -3.86 -10.44
C GLN A 26 16.55 -3.72 -9.16
N ALA A 27 15.48 -2.93 -9.17
CA ALA A 27 14.54 -2.90 -8.05
C ALA A 27 13.73 -4.20 -7.95
N GLN A 28 13.34 -4.56 -6.73
CA GLN A 28 12.41 -5.66 -6.49
C GLN A 28 10.99 -5.24 -6.88
N VAL A 29 10.22 -6.16 -7.47
CA VAL A 29 8.87 -5.87 -7.95
C VAL A 29 7.96 -7.01 -7.54
N PHE A 30 6.86 -6.64 -6.88
CA PHE A 30 5.81 -7.55 -6.41
C PHE A 30 4.46 -7.04 -6.89
N SER A 31 3.48 -7.93 -6.98
CA SER A 31 2.12 -7.61 -7.36
C SER A 31 1.10 -8.47 -6.62
N LEU A 32 -0.17 -8.09 -6.69
CA LEU A 32 -1.26 -8.91 -6.13
C LEU A 32 -1.36 -10.30 -6.76
N GLU A 33 -0.83 -10.48 -7.98
CA GLU A 33 -0.85 -11.77 -8.70
C GLU A 33 0.25 -12.73 -8.19
N ASP A 34 1.21 -12.23 -7.42
CA ASP A 34 2.31 -13.03 -6.85
C ASP A 34 1.95 -13.64 -5.49
N LEU A 35 0.79 -13.28 -4.93
CA LEU A 35 0.35 -13.73 -3.62
C LEU A 35 -0.20 -15.17 -3.65
N SER A 36 0.00 -15.89 -2.54
CA SER A 36 -0.78 -17.10 -2.26
C SER A 36 -2.26 -16.77 -2.03
N GLN A 37 -3.11 -17.81 -2.01
CA GLN A 37 -4.52 -17.64 -1.71
C GLN A 37 -4.72 -17.08 -0.30
N GLU A 38 -3.99 -17.60 0.68
CA GLU A 38 -4.06 -17.20 2.08
C GLU A 38 -3.62 -15.73 2.28
N GLU A 39 -2.57 -15.30 1.58
CA GLU A 39 -2.13 -13.91 1.61
C GLU A 39 -3.13 -12.97 0.92
N THR A 40 -3.75 -13.43 -0.17
CA THR A 40 -4.81 -12.68 -0.85
C THR A 40 -6.01 -12.47 0.08
N GLU A 41 -6.42 -13.51 0.80
CA GLU A 41 -7.48 -13.45 1.81
C GLU A 41 -7.10 -12.47 2.94
N ALA A 42 -5.88 -12.55 3.46
CA ALA A 42 -5.39 -11.64 4.50
C ALA A 42 -5.39 -10.16 4.06
N VAL A 43 -5.01 -9.88 2.81
CA VAL A 43 -5.09 -8.52 2.22
C VAL A 43 -6.54 -8.03 2.14
N VAL A 44 -7.46 -8.91 1.70
CA VAL A 44 -8.89 -8.57 1.61
C VAL A 44 -9.49 -8.32 3.00
N GLU A 45 -9.28 -9.22 3.95
CA GLU A 45 -9.78 -9.10 5.32
C GLU A 45 -9.26 -7.83 5.99
N SER A 46 -7.96 -7.56 5.89
CA SER A 46 -7.35 -6.34 6.43
C SER A 46 -7.92 -5.08 5.79
N SER A 47 -8.16 -5.10 4.48
CA SER A 47 -8.77 -3.98 3.76
C SER A 47 -10.20 -3.71 4.22
N LEU A 48 -11.01 -4.76 4.39
CA LEU A 48 -12.40 -4.65 4.84
C LEU A 48 -12.50 -4.25 6.32
N ALA A 49 -11.61 -4.75 7.17
CA ALA A 49 -11.54 -4.36 8.57
C ALA A 49 -11.19 -2.86 8.72
N ALA A 50 -10.40 -2.31 7.80
CA ALA A 50 -10.01 -0.90 7.79
C ALA A 50 -11.03 0.00 7.08
N SER A 51 -11.78 -0.50 6.10
CA SER A 51 -12.76 0.28 5.31
C SER A 51 -13.91 -0.62 4.83
N PRO A 52 -14.90 -0.89 5.70
CA PRO A 52 -16.01 -1.79 5.37
C PRO A 52 -16.86 -1.31 4.19
N ASP A 53 -16.90 0.00 3.92
CA ASP A 53 -17.60 0.61 2.79
C ASP A 53 -17.06 0.18 1.42
N LEU A 54 -15.86 -0.41 1.37
CA LEU A 54 -15.26 -0.94 0.14
C LEU A 54 -15.74 -2.33 -0.23
N GLU A 55 -16.53 -3.00 0.61
CA GLU A 55 -16.92 -4.40 0.43
C GLU A 55 -17.51 -4.69 -0.95
N GLY A 56 -18.48 -3.89 -1.39
CA GLY A 56 -19.09 -4.08 -2.70
C GLY A 56 -18.10 -3.95 -3.86
N LEU A 57 -17.13 -3.03 -3.75
CA LEU A 57 -16.11 -2.81 -4.78
C LEU A 57 -15.07 -3.95 -4.79
N ILE A 58 -14.65 -4.45 -3.62
CA ILE A 58 -13.70 -5.54 -3.50
C ILE A 58 -14.33 -6.86 -3.98
N ARG A 59 -15.56 -7.18 -3.56
CA ARG A 59 -16.28 -8.36 -4.06
C ARG A 59 -16.43 -8.33 -5.59
N LEU A 60 -16.80 -7.18 -6.15
CA LEU A 60 -16.91 -7.01 -7.60
C LEU A 60 -15.57 -7.29 -8.31
N TYR A 61 -14.44 -6.92 -7.71
CA TYR A 61 -13.11 -7.23 -8.22
C TYR A 61 -12.81 -8.73 -8.14
N LEU A 62 -13.09 -9.38 -7.01
CA LEU A 62 -12.88 -10.83 -6.85
C LEU A 62 -13.72 -11.63 -7.86
N ASP A 63 -14.95 -11.20 -8.13
CA ASP A 63 -15.86 -11.89 -9.05
C ASP A 63 -15.52 -11.68 -10.52
N ARG A 64 -15.14 -10.45 -10.91
CA ARG A 64 -15.02 -10.03 -12.32
C ARG A 64 -13.59 -9.79 -12.77
N GLY A 65 -12.62 -9.89 -11.87
CA GLY A 65 -11.24 -9.52 -12.12
C GLY A 65 -11.08 -8.04 -12.50
N ARG A 66 -9.97 -7.75 -13.19
CA ARG A 66 -9.58 -6.38 -13.58
C ARG A 66 -10.44 -5.84 -14.73
N ASN A 67 -11.11 -4.72 -14.48
CA ASN A 67 -11.79 -3.89 -15.48
C ASN A 67 -11.82 -2.41 -15.03
N ASN A 68 -12.42 -1.53 -15.84
CA ASN A 68 -12.46 -0.08 -15.57
C ASN A 68 -13.16 0.28 -14.25
N VAL A 69 -14.08 -0.55 -13.76
CA VAL A 69 -14.80 -0.34 -12.50
C VAL A 69 -13.99 -0.85 -11.31
N THR A 70 -13.37 -2.03 -11.46
CA THR A 70 -12.70 -2.75 -10.37
C THR A 70 -11.24 -2.32 -10.18
N VAL A 71 -10.66 -1.55 -11.11
CA VAL A 71 -9.27 -1.10 -11.01
C VAL A 71 -8.97 -0.38 -9.68
N LYS A 72 -9.94 0.39 -9.17
CA LYS A 72 -9.82 1.08 -7.88
C LYS A 72 -9.65 0.10 -6.71
N ALA A 73 -10.33 -1.05 -6.74
CA ALA A 73 -10.18 -2.10 -5.74
C ALA A 73 -8.74 -2.59 -5.69
N MET A 74 -8.13 -2.86 -6.85
CA MET A 74 -6.75 -3.35 -6.95
C MET A 74 -5.75 -2.36 -6.35
N TYR A 75 -5.93 -1.06 -6.57
CA TYR A 75 -5.07 -0.04 -5.97
C TYR A 75 -5.18 -0.01 -4.44
N LEU A 76 -6.38 -0.20 -3.90
CA LEU A 76 -6.63 -0.25 -2.46
C LEU A 76 -6.03 -1.52 -1.84
N LEU A 77 -6.28 -2.69 -2.42
CA LEU A 77 -5.70 -3.97 -1.98
C LEU A 77 -4.16 -3.95 -2.04
N ARG A 78 -3.60 -3.38 -3.11
CA ARG A 78 -2.15 -3.17 -3.24
C ARG A 78 -1.61 -2.30 -2.11
N ASP A 79 -2.30 -1.22 -1.76
CA ASP A 79 -1.84 -0.36 -0.67
C ASP A 79 -1.96 -1.03 0.70
N THR A 80 -2.92 -1.94 0.88
CA THR A 80 -2.97 -2.83 2.05
C THR A 80 -1.79 -3.80 2.09
N LEU A 81 -1.45 -4.42 0.96
CA LEU A 81 -0.27 -5.31 0.83
C LEU A 81 1.03 -4.60 1.26
N LYS A 82 1.19 -3.31 0.91
CA LYS A 82 2.36 -2.52 1.36
C LYS A 82 2.47 -2.41 2.87
N VAL A 83 1.36 -2.47 3.59
CA VAL A 83 1.34 -2.33 5.05
C VAL A 83 1.57 -3.68 5.71
N ILE A 84 0.90 -4.72 5.23
CA ILE A 84 0.88 -6.03 5.91
C ILE A 84 2.01 -6.96 5.46
N GLY A 85 2.64 -6.70 4.32
CA GLY A 85 3.67 -7.55 3.73
C GLY A 85 3.12 -8.85 3.12
N ALA A 86 4.03 -9.68 2.61
CA ALA A 86 3.75 -11.00 2.07
C ALA A 86 4.97 -11.92 2.28
N PRO A 87 4.92 -12.86 3.24
CA PRO A 87 6.02 -13.78 3.52
C PRO A 87 6.45 -14.62 2.31
N SER A 88 5.53 -15.05 1.45
CA SER A 88 5.84 -15.83 0.24
C SER A 88 6.76 -15.07 -0.74
N CYS A 89 6.67 -13.75 -0.70
CA CYS A 89 7.45 -12.82 -1.50
C CYS A 89 8.71 -12.31 -0.78
N ASN A 90 8.97 -12.76 0.46
CA ASN A 90 9.96 -12.16 1.35
C ASN A 90 9.76 -10.64 1.54
N LEU A 91 8.51 -10.18 1.52
CA LEU A 91 8.13 -8.79 1.72
C LEU A 91 7.70 -8.59 3.18
N PRO A 92 8.49 -7.91 4.03
CA PRO A 92 8.11 -7.69 5.42
C PRO A 92 6.95 -6.68 5.54
N PRO A 93 6.19 -6.70 6.65
CA PRO A 93 5.25 -5.63 6.98
C PRO A 93 5.97 -4.28 7.15
N ALA A 94 5.25 -3.18 6.97
CA ALA A 94 5.80 -1.85 7.13
C ALA A 94 6.09 -1.50 8.60
N ASP A 95 7.30 -0.98 8.87
CA ASP A 95 7.66 -0.46 10.19
C ASP A 95 6.94 0.87 10.53
N PHE A 96 6.66 1.68 9.51
CA PHE A 96 5.88 2.92 9.61
C PHE A 96 5.35 3.33 8.23
N GLY A 97 4.31 4.16 8.21
CA GLY A 97 3.81 4.80 7.00
C GLY A 97 4.05 6.30 7.02
N PHE A 98 4.56 6.86 5.92
CA PHE A 98 4.70 8.30 5.73
C PHE A 98 3.81 8.77 4.59
N PHE A 99 2.89 9.70 4.88
CA PHE A 99 1.86 10.12 3.93
C PHE A 99 1.85 11.62 3.69
N PHE A 100 1.63 11.99 2.44
CA PHE A 100 1.25 13.35 2.09
C PHE A 100 -0.29 13.43 2.03
N VAL A 101 -0.90 14.17 2.96
CA VAL A 101 -2.37 14.22 3.14
C VAL A 101 -2.93 15.63 2.93
N ASN A 102 -4.22 15.74 2.62
CA ASN A 102 -4.94 17.00 2.82
C ASN A 102 -5.18 17.19 4.34
N PRO A 103 -4.64 18.24 4.99
CA PRO A 103 -4.80 18.45 6.43
C PRO A 103 -6.25 18.57 6.91
N GLU A 104 -7.17 19.05 6.05
CA GLU A 104 -8.59 19.18 6.40
C GLU A 104 -9.33 17.83 6.38
N LYS A 105 -8.85 16.88 5.57
CA LYS A 105 -9.50 15.57 5.35
C LYS A 105 -8.44 14.46 5.22
N PRO A 106 -7.60 14.22 6.24
CA PRO A 106 -6.44 13.36 6.11
C PRO A 106 -6.80 11.88 5.90
N LEU A 107 -8.01 11.49 6.30
CA LEU A 107 -8.52 10.12 6.19
C LEU A 107 -9.45 9.91 4.98
N SER A 108 -9.44 10.83 4.01
CA SER A 108 -10.26 10.70 2.80
C SER A 108 -9.58 9.91 1.68
N GLY A 109 -10.39 9.26 0.84
CA GLY A 109 -9.91 8.57 -0.36
C GLY A 109 -8.99 7.36 -0.09
N GLY A 110 -8.15 7.04 -1.07
CA GLY A 110 -7.21 5.91 -1.01
C GLY A 110 -6.13 6.09 0.06
N THR A 111 -5.57 7.29 0.18
CA THR A 111 -4.60 7.60 1.25
C THR A 111 -5.19 7.36 2.63
N GLY A 112 -6.44 7.81 2.85
CA GLY A 112 -7.15 7.57 4.08
C GLY A 112 -7.42 6.09 4.36
N HIS A 113 -7.70 5.30 3.33
CA HIS A 113 -7.81 3.84 3.45
C HIS A 113 -6.50 3.24 3.96
N THR A 114 -5.36 3.55 3.33
CA THR A 114 -4.05 3.03 3.75
C THR A 114 -3.70 3.44 5.18
N ILE A 115 -3.98 4.68 5.58
CA ILE A 115 -3.77 5.14 6.97
C ILE A 115 -4.62 4.31 7.95
N ARG A 116 -5.89 4.01 7.61
CA ARG A 116 -6.74 3.15 8.46
C ARG A 116 -6.19 1.73 8.56
N VAL A 117 -5.62 1.19 7.48
CA VAL A 117 -4.95 -0.12 7.51
C VAL A 117 -3.75 -0.06 8.46
N CYS A 118 -2.87 0.95 8.35
CA CYS A 118 -1.76 1.13 9.28
C CYS A 118 -2.24 1.17 10.74
N GLN A 119 -3.29 1.93 11.04
CA GLN A 119 -3.88 2.01 12.38
C GLN A 119 -4.37 0.66 12.90
N LYS A 120 -5.03 -0.14 12.05
CA LYS A 120 -5.50 -1.49 12.42
C LYS A 120 -4.35 -2.45 12.69
N MET A 121 -3.22 -2.28 11.99
CA MET A 121 -2.03 -3.11 12.12
C MET A 121 -1.03 -2.58 13.15
N ASN A 122 -1.36 -1.53 13.89
CA ASN A 122 -0.47 -0.84 14.84
C ASN A 122 0.84 -0.34 14.19
N VAL A 123 0.79 -0.01 12.90
CA VAL A 123 1.91 0.61 12.17
C VAL A 123 1.86 2.13 12.41
N PRO A 124 2.92 2.75 12.97
CA PRO A 124 3.01 4.19 13.16
C PRO A 124 2.77 4.96 11.85
N VAL A 125 2.02 6.06 11.94
CA VAL A 125 1.72 6.92 10.79
C VAL A 125 2.28 8.31 11.03
N PHE A 126 3.05 8.79 10.07
CA PHE A 126 3.58 10.13 10.00
C PHE A 126 3.05 10.85 8.76
N THR A 127 2.93 12.16 8.86
CA THR A 127 2.49 13.04 7.78
C THR A 127 3.59 14.05 7.43
N GLN A 128 3.37 14.82 6.37
CA GLN A 128 4.27 15.90 5.99
C GLN A 128 4.49 16.94 7.11
N ASN A 129 3.55 17.09 8.04
CA ASN A 129 3.68 18.01 9.17
C ASN A 129 4.64 17.47 10.24
N ASP A 130 4.69 16.15 10.41
CA ASP A 130 5.58 15.49 11.37
C ASP A 130 7.04 15.58 10.91
N TRP A 131 7.27 15.52 9.60
CA TRP A 131 8.61 15.73 9.02
C TRP A 131 9.18 17.10 9.36
N GLY A 132 8.39 18.17 9.19
CA GLY A 132 8.80 19.52 9.54
C GLY A 132 9.19 19.64 11.01
N ASN A 133 8.40 19.04 11.91
CA ASN A 133 8.66 19.05 13.35
C ASN A 133 9.88 18.19 13.75
N MET A 134 10.14 17.10 13.02
CA MET A 134 11.29 16.22 13.27
C MET A 134 12.61 16.92 12.92
N LEU A 135 12.64 17.72 11.84
CA LEU A 135 13.79 18.55 11.48
C LEU A 135 14.10 19.64 12.52
N TRP A 136 13.08 20.21 13.18
CA TRP A 136 13.29 21.18 14.27
C TRP A 136 13.88 20.57 15.53
N ARG A 137 13.60 19.30 15.83
CA ARG A 137 14.11 18.60 17.02
C ARG A 137 15.54 18.07 16.88
N MET A 138 16.10 18.13 15.68
CA MET A 138 17.45 17.67 15.37
C MET A 138 18.47 18.83 15.27
N ASN A 139 18.03 20.08 15.49
CA ASN A 139 18.86 21.27 15.65
C ASN A 139 18.81 21.76 17.10
#